data_AF-A0A183TIA3-F1
#
_entry.id   AF-A0A183TIA3-F1
#
_cell.length_a   1.000
_cell.length_b   1.000
_cell.length_c   1.000
_cell.angle_alpha   90.00
_cell.angle_beta   90.00
_cell.angle_gamma   90.00
#
_symmetry.space_group_name_H-M   'P 1'
#
loop_
_entity.id
_entity.type
_entity.pdbx_description
1 polymer ?
#
loop_
_entity_poly.entity_id
_entity_poly.type
_entity_poly.pdbx_seq_one_letter_code
_entity_poly.pdbx_strand_id
1 'polypeptide(L)'
;MAECLDSVTEAWGVKVERVEIKDVRLPIQLQRAMAAEAEAAREATAKVIAAEGEMRASKALKFAALEISQHPIAVQLRYLQTLNNISSGKDSTIVFPVPIEMLKFFKQDSAELDLRLNTTQSEQEEVESPRRSTASISKHHDWECVLNHSSSQSAERV
;
A
#
# COMPACT_ATOMS: atom_id res chain seq x y z
N MET A 1 -32.95 21.57 35.53
CA MET A 1 -33.53 22.81 34.95
C MET A 1 -35.05 22.86 35.14
N ALA A 2 -35.79 21.81 34.81
CA ALA A 2 -37.24 21.74 35.06
C ALA A 2 -37.61 21.95 36.54
N GLU A 3 -36.89 21.30 37.47
CA GLU A 3 -37.11 21.42 38.92
C GLU A 3 -36.93 22.85 39.47
N CYS A 4 -36.01 23.64 38.88
CA CYS A 4 -35.83 25.05 39.23
C CYS A 4 -37.05 25.89 38.83
N LEU A 5 -37.59 25.66 37.64
CA LEU A 5 -38.77 26.38 37.17
C LEU A 5 -40.05 25.94 37.90
N ASP A 6 -40.20 24.65 38.17
CA ASP A 6 -41.38 24.09 38.87
C ASP A 6 -41.51 24.67 40.29
N SER A 7 -40.39 24.84 41.00
CA SER A 7 -40.35 25.43 42.35
C SER A 7 -40.83 26.89 42.40
N VAL A 8 -40.70 27.64 41.31
CA VAL A 8 -41.13 29.04 41.22
C VAL A 8 -42.59 29.13 40.78
N THR A 9 -43.05 28.21 39.93
CA THR A 9 -44.42 28.21 39.38
C THR A 9 -45.46 27.58 40.31
N GLU A 10 -45.03 26.82 41.32
CA GLU A 10 -45.93 26.24 42.34
C GLU A 10 -46.71 27.32 43.11
N ALA A 11 -46.10 28.47 43.39
CA ALA A 11 -46.77 29.62 44.02
C ALA A 11 -47.90 30.23 43.16
N TRP A 12 -47.88 29.98 41.85
CA TRP A 12 -48.90 30.42 40.90
C TRP A 12 -49.92 29.31 40.55
N GLY A 13 -49.77 28.12 41.13
CA GLY A 13 -50.65 26.98 40.89
C GLY A 13 -50.50 26.36 39.49
N VAL A 14 -49.36 26.58 38.82
CA VAL A 14 -49.07 26.05 37.48
C VAL A 14 -48.02 24.96 37.57
N LYS A 15 -48.33 23.78 37.02
CA LYS A 15 -47.41 22.63 36.96
C LYS A 15 -46.67 22.59 35.62
N VAL A 16 -45.34 22.52 35.64
CA VAL A 16 -44.53 22.46 34.41
C VAL A 16 -44.32 21.00 33.98
N GLU A 17 -44.78 20.62 32.78
CA GLU A 17 -44.66 19.24 32.28
C GLU A 17 -43.33 18.97 31.56
N ARG A 18 -42.85 19.91 30.75
CA ARG A 18 -41.64 19.74 29.92
C ARG A 18 -40.95 21.07 29.69
N VAL A 19 -39.62 21.05 29.77
CA VAL A 19 -38.76 22.19 29.44
C VAL A 19 -37.83 21.80 28.30
N GLU A 20 -37.95 22.51 27.19
CA GLU A 20 -37.12 22.34 26.00
C GLU A 20 -36.44 23.66 25.65
N ILE A 21 -35.17 23.59 25.25
CA ILE A 21 -34.44 24.75 24.73
C ILE A 21 -34.85 24.90 23.26
N LYS A 22 -35.47 26.05 22.92
CA LYS A 22 -35.96 26.30 21.56
C LYS A 22 -34.88 26.81 20.62
N ASP A 23 -34.11 27.81 21.02
CA ASP A 23 -33.09 28.43 20.17
C ASP A 23 -31.96 29.00 21.04
N VAL A 24 -30.72 28.87 20.57
CA VAL A 24 -29.53 29.46 21.17
C VAL A 24 -28.81 30.21 20.07
N ARG A 25 -28.78 31.54 20.19
CA ARG A 25 -28.15 32.43 19.20
C ARG A 25 -26.70 32.68 19.61
N LEU A 26 -25.76 32.14 18.84
CA LEU A 26 -24.34 32.46 18.97
C LEU A 26 -24.00 33.63 18.04
N PRO A 27 -23.09 34.54 18.43
CA PRO A 27 -22.60 35.57 17.53
C PRO A 27 -21.87 34.94 16.35
N ILE A 28 -22.06 35.49 15.15
CA ILE A 28 -21.57 34.92 13.89
C ILE A 28 -20.05 34.70 13.86
N GLN A 29 -19.29 35.55 14.57
CA GLN A 29 -17.84 35.43 14.67
C GLN A 29 -17.43 34.17 15.43
N LEU A 30 -18.09 33.87 16.56
CA LEU A 30 -17.82 32.68 17.36
C LEU A 30 -18.23 31.41 16.63
N GLN A 31 -19.38 31.43 15.95
CA GLN A 31 -19.86 30.26 15.20
C GLN A 31 -18.87 29.85 14.10
N ARG A 32 -18.27 30.82 13.40
CA ARG A 32 -17.24 30.56 12.40
C ARG A 32 -15.95 30.02 13.02
N ALA A 33 -15.49 30.59 14.13
CA ALA A 33 -14.30 30.12 14.83
C ALA A 33 -14.47 28.68 15.33
N MET A 34 -15.62 28.37 15.95
CA MET A 34 -15.95 27.02 16.42
C MET A 34 -16.05 26.02 15.26
N ALA A 35 -16.64 26.41 14.13
CA ALA A 35 -16.72 25.54 12.95
C ALA A 35 -15.33 25.20 12.41
N ALA A 36 -14.43 26.19 12.29
CA ALA A 36 -13.06 25.99 11.84
C ALA A 36 -12.25 25.11 12.79
N GLU A 37 -12.39 25.31 14.11
CA GLU A 37 -11.75 24.46 15.12
C GLU A 37 -12.27 23.02 15.06
N ALA A 38 -13.59 22.84 14.94
CA ALA A 38 -14.21 21.53 14.84
C ALA A 38 -13.78 20.78 13.57
N GLU A 39 -13.61 21.49 12.45
CA GLU A 39 -13.09 20.93 11.20
C GLU A 39 -11.64 20.49 11.35
N ALA A 40 -10.77 21.33 11.89
CA ALA A 40 -9.37 21.00 12.14
C ALA A 40 -9.22 19.77 13.07
N ALA A 41 -10.02 19.70 14.14
CA ALA A 41 -10.03 18.56 15.05
C ALA A 41 -10.49 17.26 14.37
N ARG A 42 -11.50 17.35 13.49
CA ARG A 42 -11.97 16.20 12.69
C ARG A 42 -10.92 15.73 11.71
N GLU A 43 -10.27 16.63 10.98
CA GLU A 43 -9.21 16.28 10.05
C GLU A 43 -8.02 15.63 10.75
N ALA A 44 -7.60 16.18 11.90
CA ALA A 44 -6.51 15.62 12.69
C ALA A 44 -6.86 14.19 13.16
N THR A 45 -8.06 14.00 13.70
CA THR A 45 -8.53 12.67 14.15
C THR A 45 -8.64 11.69 12.98
N ALA A 46 -9.15 12.13 11.82
CA ALA A 46 -9.25 11.30 10.63
C ALA A 46 -7.88 10.81 10.15
N LYS A 47 -6.85 11.68 10.15
CA LYS A 47 -5.47 11.30 9.79
C LYS A 47 -4.89 10.25 10.74
N VAL A 48 -5.12 10.38 12.05
CA VAL A 48 -4.67 9.39 13.04
C VAL A 48 -5.34 8.04 12.81
N ILE A 49 -6.67 8.03 12.60
CA ILE A 49 -7.44 6.81 12.35
C ILE A 49 -6.98 6.15 11.04
N ALA A 50 -6.73 6.94 9.99
CA ALA A 50 -6.25 6.42 8.71
C ALA A 50 -4.87 5.76 8.87
N ALA A 51 -3.90 6.45 9.48
CA ALA A 51 -2.56 5.92 9.70
C ALA A 51 -2.58 4.65 10.58
N GLU A 52 -3.42 4.63 11.62
CA GLU A 52 -3.56 3.45 12.48
C GLU A 52 -4.27 2.29 11.74
N GLY A 53 -5.27 2.60 10.92
CA GLY A 53 -5.95 1.66 10.04
C GLY A 53 -5.00 1.01 9.04
N GLU A 54 -4.15 1.82 8.39
CA GLU A 54 -3.10 1.35 7.49
C GLU A 54 -2.11 0.43 8.21
N MET A 55 -1.60 0.84 9.38
CA MET A 55 -0.69 -0.01 10.15
C MET A 55 -1.32 -1.36 10.52
N ARG A 56 -2.59 -1.37 10.97
CA ARG A 56 -3.31 -2.61 11.30
C ARG A 56 -3.49 -3.49 10.06
N ALA A 57 -3.88 -2.89 8.93
CA ALA A 57 -4.03 -3.59 7.66
C ALA A 57 -2.71 -4.21 7.19
N SER A 58 -1.60 -3.45 7.21
CA SER A 58 -0.28 -3.96 6.84
C SER A 58 0.16 -5.12 7.72
N LYS A 59 -0.08 -5.05 9.03
CA LYS A 59 0.20 -6.16 9.96
C LYS A 59 -0.60 -7.41 9.60
N ALA A 60 -1.92 -7.27 9.42
CA ALA A 60 -2.78 -8.40 9.03
C ALA A 60 -2.35 -9.03 7.70
N LEU A 61 -2.03 -8.20 6.70
CA LEU A 61 -1.54 -8.67 5.39
C LEU A 61 -0.20 -9.39 5.51
N LYS A 62 0.73 -8.90 6.34
CA LYS A 62 2.00 -9.57 6.62
C LYS A 62 1.77 -10.97 7.20
N PHE A 63 0.91 -11.08 8.22
CA PHE A 63 0.59 -12.38 8.81
C PHE A 63 -0.04 -13.33 7.78
N ALA A 64 -1.02 -12.85 7.01
CA ALA A 64 -1.64 -13.66 5.95
C ALA A 64 -0.62 -14.11 4.90
N ALA A 65 0.33 -13.25 4.50
CA ALA A 65 1.39 -13.61 3.55
C ALA A 65 2.33 -14.67 4.11
N LEU A 66 2.69 -14.60 5.40
CA LEU A 66 3.52 -15.60 6.07
C LEU A 66 2.83 -16.96 6.13
N GLU A 67 1.53 -17.00 6.46
CA GLU A 67 0.74 -18.23 6.48
C GLU A 67 0.60 -18.86 5.08
N ILE A 68 0.35 -18.03 4.06
CA ILE A 68 0.31 -18.48 2.67
C ILE A 68 1.67 -19.03 2.21
N SER A 69 2.76 -18.39 2.63
CA SER A 69 4.11 -18.86 2.30
C SER A 69 4.46 -20.18 2.97
N GLN A 70 3.94 -20.45 4.17
CA GLN A 70 4.14 -21.72 4.89
C GLN A 70 3.38 -22.87 4.23
N HIS A 71 2.26 -22.58 3.55
CA HIS A 71 1.37 -23.59 2.97
C HIS A 71 1.27 -23.44 1.43
N PRO A 72 2.05 -24.20 0.63
CA PRO A 72 2.04 -24.07 -0.83
C PRO A 72 0.66 -24.35 -1.46
N ILE A 73 -0.18 -25.18 -0.84
CA ILE A 73 -1.55 -25.44 -1.29
C ILE A 73 -2.42 -24.18 -1.22
N ALA A 74 -2.16 -23.26 -0.27
CA ALA A 74 -2.90 -22.02 -0.12
C ALA A 74 -2.63 -21.06 -1.29
N VAL A 75 -1.39 -21.01 -1.79
CA VAL A 75 -1.04 -20.25 -3.01
C VAL A 75 -1.82 -20.76 -4.22
N GLN A 76 -1.91 -22.08 -4.37
CA GLN A 76 -2.63 -22.69 -5.47
C GLN A 76 -4.16 -22.47 -5.39
N LEU A 77 -4.75 -22.54 -4.20
CA LEU A 77 -6.16 -22.18 -4.00
C LEU A 77 -6.42 -20.70 -4.32
N ARG A 78 -5.50 -19.81 -3.92
CA ARG A 78 -5.59 -18.38 -4.26
C ARG A 78 -5.47 -18.14 -5.77
N TYR A 79 -4.64 -18.91 -6.45
CA TYR A 79 -4.55 -18.92 -7.91
C TYR A 79 -5.91 -19.30 -8.53
N LEU A 80 -6.51 -20.41 -8.11
CA LEU A 80 -7.84 -20.84 -8.60
C LEU A 80 -8.95 -19.83 -8.28
N GLN A 81 -8.94 -19.20 -7.10
CA GLN A 81 -9.88 -18.13 -6.76
C GLN A 81 -9.71 -16.91 -7.66
N THR A 82 -8.47 -16.53 -7.98
CA THR A 82 -8.17 -15.42 -8.88
C THR A 82 -8.66 -15.73 -10.30
N LEU A 83 -8.45 -16.96 -10.77
CA LEU A 83 -8.99 -17.43 -12.05
C LEU A 83 -10.52 -17.40 -12.09
N ASN A 84 -11.19 -17.86 -11.02
CA ASN A 84 -12.65 -17.82 -10.95
C ASN A 84 -13.19 -16.38 -10.97
N ASN A 85 -12.53 -15.47 -10.25
CA ASN A 85 -12.89 -14.05 -10.24
C ASN A 85 -12.72 -13.40 -11.62
N ILE A 86 -11.63 -13.68 -12.33
CA ILE A 86 -11.38 -13.15 -13.69
C ILE A 86 -12.34 -13.79 -14.70
N SER A 87 -12.58 -15.11 -14.62
CA SER A 87 -13.48 -15.84 -15.52
C SER A 87 -14.95 -15.42 -15.37
N SER A 88 -15.35 -14.89 -14.22
CA SER A 88 -16.69 -14.33 -14.02
C SER A 88 -16.85 -12.91 -14.57
N GLY A 89 -15.74 -12.17 -14.77
CA GLY A 89 -15.73 -10.92 -15.51
C GLY A 89 -15.85 -11.20 -17.01
N LYS A 90 -16.56 -10.37 -17.76
CA LYS A 90 -16.92 -10.61 -19.17
C LYS A 90 -15.73 -10.49 -20.16
N ASP A 91 -14.51 -10.79 -19.73
CA ASP A 91 -13.28 -10.62 -20.50
C ASP A 91 -12.79 -11.97 -21.04
N SER A 92 -12.92 -12.18 -22.35
CA SER A 92 -12.64 -13.47 -23.02
C SER A 92 -11.15 -13.81 -23.18
N THR A 93 -10.24 -13.10 -22.51
CA THR A 93 -8.80 -13.32 -22.62
C THR A 93 -8.28 -14.01 -21.37
N ILE A 94 -8.10 -15.33 -21.46
CA ILE A 94 -7.55 -16.16 -20.38
C ILE A 94 -6.03 -15.97 -20.36
N VAL A 95 -5.55 -15.02 -19.56
CA VAL A 95 -4.12 -14.88 -19.28
C VAL A 95 -3.75 -15.95 -18.25
N PHE A 96 -3.12 -17.03 -18.70
CA PHE A 96 -2.60 -18.10 -17.85
C PHE A 96 -1.12 -17.85 -17.58
N PRO A 97 -0.74 -17.27 -16.42
CA PRO A 97 0.66 -17.14 -16.05
C PRO A 97 1.20 -18.51 -15.67
N VAL A 98 1.93 -19.16 -16.59
CA VAL A 98 2.59 -20.44 -16.30
C VAL A 98 3.78 -20.16 -15.36
N PRO A 99 3.88 -20.83 -14.19
CA PRO A 99 5.04 -20.74 -13.32
C PRO A 99 6.32 -21.12 -14.05
N ILE A 100 7.38 -20.35 -13.84
CA ILE A 100 8.71 -20.54 -14.47
C ILE A 100 9.29 -21.92 -14.12
N GLU A 101 8.87 -22.51 -13.00
CA GLU A 101 9.22 -23.86 -12.57
C GLU A 101 8.74 -24.94 -13.56
N MET A 102 7.56 -24.79 -14.17
CA MET A 102 7.10 -25.70 -15.21
C MET A 102 7.90 -25.52 -16.51
N LEU A 103 8.32 -24.30 -16.83
CA LEU A 103 9.16 -24.00 -17.99
C LEU A 103 10.58 -24.60 -17.86
N LYS A 104 11.09 -24.84 -16.65
CA LYS A 104 12.39 -25.49 -16.43
C LYS A 104 12.39 -26.95 -16.89
N PHE A 105 11.30 -27.69 -16.66
CA PHE A 105 11.17 -29.07 -17.13
C PHE A 105 11.26 -29.16 -18.67
N PHE A 106 10.61 -28.24 -19.40
CA PHE A 106 10.70 -28.18 -20.87
C PHE A 106 12.09 -27.79 -21.41
N LYS A 107 12.93 -27.14 -20.59
CA LYS A 107 14.29 -26.75 -20.97
C LYS A 107 15.33 -27.85 -20.72
N GLN A 108 15.00 -28.85 -19.90
CA GLN A 108 15.94 -29.89 -19.51
C GLN A 108 15.99 -31.03 -20.55
N ASP A 109 14.89 -31.26 -21.27
CA ASP A 109 14.81 -32.26 -22.35
C ASP A 109 15.60 -31.87 -23.61
N SER A 110 15.80 -30.58 -23.88
CA SER A 110 16.58 -30.12 -25.04
C SER A 110 18.10 -30.16 -24.83
N ALA A 111 18.57 -30.18 -23.57
CA ALA A 111 20.00 -30.20 -23.25
C ALA A 111 20.67 -31.57 -23.53
N GLU A 112 19.89 -32.65 -23.67
CA GLU A 112 20.40 -33.98 -24.01
C GLU A 112 20.55 -34.20 -25.53
N LEU A 113 19.89 -33.38 -26.36
CA LEU A 113 19.91 -33.49 -27.82
C LEU A 113 21.07 -32.71 -28.48
N ASP A 114 21.60 -31.67 -27.84
CA ASP A 114 22.72 -30.87 -28.37
C ASP A 114 24.08 -31.56 -28.22
N LEU A 115 24.21 -32.56 -27.35
CA LEU A 115 25.45 -33.30 -27.10
C LEU A 115 25.79 -34.35 -28.18
N ARG A 116 24.91 -34.55 -29.17
CA ARG A 116 25.09 -35.55 -30.25
C ARG A 116 25.50 -34.96 -31.60
N LEU A 117 25.50 -33.64 -31.76
CA LEU A 117 25.81 -33.00 -33.05
C LEU A 117 27.24 -32.45 -33.16
N ASN A 118 28.00 -32.39 -32.05
CA ASN A 118 29.32 -31.76 -32.02
C ASN A 118 30.52 -32.74 -32.09
N THR A 119 30.28 -34.05 -32.25
CA THR A 119 31.37 -35.06 -32.33
C THR A 119 31.79 -35.45 -33.75
N THR A 120 31.24 -34.81 -34.79
CA THR A 120 31.60 -35.11 -36.20
C THR A 120 32.24 -33.93 -36.94
N GLN A 121 32.74 -32.93 -36.22
CA GLN A 121 33.45 -31.78 -36.81
C GLN A 121 34.76 -31.52 -36.08
N SER A 122 35.65 -32.50 -36.09
CA SER A 122 37.06 -32.32 -35.81
C SER A 122 37.86 -32.71 -37.05
N GLU A 123 37.81 -31.87 -38.08
CA GLU A 123 38.82 -31.79 -39.14
C GLU A 123 38.49 -30.60 -40.06
N GLN A 124 39.50 -29.72 -40.27
CA GLN A 124 39.55 -28.57 -41.21
C GLN A 124 38.90 -27.28 -40.66
N GLU A 125 39.55 -26.13 -40.54
CA GLU A 125 40.77 -25.61 -41.15
C GLU A 125 41.32 -24.42 -40.33
N GLU A 126 42.63 -24.26 -40.37
CA GLU A 126 43.46 -23.21 -39.79
C GLU A 126 43.32 -21.88 -40.55
N VAL A 127 43.75 -20.75 -39.95
CA VAL A 127 44.44 -19.57 -40.57
C VAL A 127 43.99 -18.17 -40.07
N GLU A 128 44.99 -17.46 -39.52
CA GLU A 128 45.23 -16.00 -39.42
C GLU A 128 44.64 -15.13 -38.27
N SER A 129 45.52 -14.75 -37.34
CA SER A 129 45.54 -13.47 -36.58
C SER A 129 46.31 -12.41 -37.41
N PRO A 130 46.42 -11.07 -37.11
CA PRO A 130 46.27 -10.42 -35.79
C PRO A 130 45.86 -8.91 -35.70
N ARG A 131 45.58 -8.48 -34.45
CA ARG A 131 45.81 -7.15 -33.79
C ARG A 131 45.04 -5.88 -34.20
N ARG A 132 44.37 -5.25 -33.21
CA ARG A 132 44.51 -3.82 -32.79
C ARG A 132 43.81 -3.60 -31.43
N SER A 133 44.54 -3.63 -30.31
CA SER A 133 45.08 -2.50 -29.52
C SER A 133 44.05 -1.66 -28.75
N THR A 134 44.27 -1.61 -27.42
CA THR A 134 44.05 -0.47 -26.47
C THR A 134 42.60 -0.02 -26.24
N ALA A 135 42.13 0.33 -25.04
CA ALA A 135 42.74 0.61 -23.75
C ALA A 135 41.63 0.60 -22.67
N SER A 136 42.06 0.25 -21.45
CA SER A 136 41.56 0.67 -20.13
C SER A 136 40.62 1.89 -20.03
N ILE A 137 39.60 1.80 -19.15
CA ILE A 137 39.32 2.78 -18.08
C ILE A 137 38.52 2.10 -16.95
N SER A 138 39.00 2.33 -15.74
CA SER A 138 38.57 1.81 -14.44
C SER A 138 37.77 2.85 -13.63
N LYS A 139 37.07 2.33 -12.59
CA LYS A 139 36.57 2.96 -11.34
C LYS A 139 35.07 3.31 -11.37
N HIS A 140 34.21 2.62 -10.62
CA HIS A 140 33.97 2.67 -9.16
C HIS A 140 33.77 4.09 -8.62
N HIS A 141 32.51 4.43 -8.26
CA HIS A 141 32.19 5.29 -7.11
C HIS A 141 30.74 5.09 -6.61
N ASP A 142 30.68 4.53 -5.40
CA ASP A 142 29.88 4.85 -4.20
C ASP A 142 28.52 5.58 -4.30
N TRP A 143 27.51 4.99 -3.64
CA TRP A 143 26.09 5.39 -3.56
C TRP A 143 25.63 5.81 -2.14
N GLU A 144 26.50 6.40 -1.32
CA GLU A 144 26.10 6.92 0.00
C GLU A 144 26.16 8.45 0.05
N CYS A 145 25.03 9.15 -0.17
CA CYS A 145 24.76 10.47 0.43
C CYS A 145 23.33 11.02 0.13
N VAL A 146 22.25 10.35 0.53
CA VAL A 146 20.90 10.97 0.54
C VAL A 146 20.12 10.62 1.80
N LEU A 147 20.67 10.93 2.98
CA LEU A 147 19.89 10.99 4.23
C LEU A 147 20.58 11.91 5.25
N ASN A 148 20.26 13.20 5.19
CA ASN A 148 20.13 14.17 6.30
C ASN A 148 20.56 15.56 5.83
N HIS A 149 19.67 16.53 6.09
CA HIS A 149 19.88 17.96 6.37
C HIS A 149 18.84 18.81 5.63
N SER A 150 17.61 18.87 6.17
CA SER A 150 16.80 20.10 6.12
C SER A 150 15.74 20.08 7.22
N SER A 151 16.20 20.32 8.45
CA SER A 151 15.37 20.82 9.55
C SER A 151 16.22 21.82 10.32
N SER A 152 16.32 23.03 9.78
CA SER A 152 16.56 24.25 10.55
C SER A 152 16.51 25.44 9.60
N GLN A 153 15.37 26.12 9.52
CA GLN A 153 15.21 27.56 9.21
C GLN A 153 13.76 27.85 8.82
N SER A 154 12.91 28.13 9.82
CA SER A 154 11.71 28.99 9.68
C SER A 154 11.23 29.35 11.07
N ALA A 155 12.05 30.14 11.76
CA ALA A 155 11.67 30.88 12.96
C ALA A 155 12.38 32.24 12.88
N GLU A 156 11.83 33.16 12.09
CA GLU A 156 12.03 34.62 12.19
C GLU A 156 11.20 35.30 11.09
N ARG A 157 10.07 35.91 11.46
CA ARG A 157 9.62 37.26 11.06
C ARG A 157 8.15 37.49 11.41
N VAL A 158 7.98 38.49 12.29
CA VAL A 158 6.86 39.46 12.45
C VAL A 158 5.49 38.91 12.80
#